data_AF-A0A8I1SS06-F1
#
_entry.id   AF-A0A8I1SS06-F1
#
_cell.length_a   1.000
_cell.length_b   1.000
_cell.length_c   1.000
_cell.angle_alpha   90.00
_cell.angle_beta   90.00
_cell.angle_gamma   90.00
#
_symmetry.space_group_name_H-M   'P 1'
#
loop_
_entity.id
_entity.type
_entity.pdbx_description
1 polymer ?
#
loop_
_entity_poly.entity_id
_entity_poly.type
_entity_poly.pdbx_seq_one_letter_code
_entity_poly.pdbx_strand_id
1 'polypeptide(L)'
;MAKRFLSHEKHPSGTIALTDSGPCVTSPTGPTRTSSTQGKWPPPFREASLFNLSSKEAVSLGKRYAKEDFDAGHYRLLCYGLWLGPLPEETRLYHKYGIKIEPVASCEVTQGVTSGADAYNTMMRSLLVQKFGTDIFR
;
A
#
# COMPACT_ATOMS: atom_id res chain seq x y z
N MET A 1 0.59 -40.30 -53.42
CA MET A 1 1.16 -41.51 -52.79
C MET A 1 0.73 -41.56 -51.33
N ALA A 2 0.33 -42.74 -50.83
CA ALA A 2 0.02 -43.16 -49.43
C ALA A 2 -1.01 -42.31 -48.63
N LYS A 3 -2.25 -42.70 -48.30
CA LYS A 3 -2.87 -43.89 -47.64
C LYS A 3 -2.45 -44.15 -46.18
N ARG A 4 -3.41 -43.97 -45.26
CA ARG A 4 -3.84 -44.89 -44.15
C ARG A 4 -2.85 -45.02 -42.96
N PHE A 5 -3.24 -44.93 -41.69
CA PHE A 5 -4.09 -45.88 -40.93
C PHE A 5 -4.52 -45.34 -39.55
N LEU A 6 -5.62 -45.91 -39.04
CA LEU A 6 -6.31 -45.71 -37.77
C LEU A 6 -5.71 -46.50 -36.57
N SER A 7 -6.24 -46.16 -35.39
CA SER A 7 -6.48 -46.99 -34.17
C SER A 7 -5.48 -46.81 -33.02
N HIS A 8 -5.89 -46.27 -31.86
CA HIS A 8 -6.70 -46.81 -30.74
C HIS A 8 -6.04 -47.97 -29.98
N GLU A 9 -5.68 -47.73 -28.71
CA GLU A 9 -5.90 -48.59 -27.52
C GLU A 9 -5.34 -47.86 -26.27
N LYS A 10 -6.15 -47.42 -25.30
CA LYS A 10 -6.84 -48.11 -24.19
C LYS A 10 -5.94 -48.36 -22.96
N HIS A 11 -6.44 -47.89 -21.81
CA HIS A 11 -5.92 -47.91 -20.43
C HIS A 11 -5.34 -49.25 -19.94
N PRO A 12 -4.65 -49.22 -18.78
CA PRO A 12 -5.35 -49.77 -17.61
C PRO A 12 -5.25 -48.93 -16.34
N SER A 13 -6.32 -49.05 -15.55
CA SER A 13 -6.47 -48.67 -14.16
C SER A 13 -5.40 -49.29 -13.25
N GLY A 14 -4.95 -48.53 -12.26
CA GLY A 14 -4.16 -49.02 -11.15
C GLY A 14 -4.50 -48.25 -9.88
N THR A 15 -5.46 -48.77 -9.12
CA THR A 15 -5.72 -48.37 -7.73
C THR A 15 -4.72 -49.07 -6.82
N ILE A 16 -3.99 -48.30 -6.01
CA ILE A 16 -3.37 -48.77 -4.77
C ILE A 16 -3.35 -47.63 -3.76
N ALA A 17 -4.13 -47.80 -2.71
CA ALA A 17 -4.01 -47.05 -1.46
C ALA A 17 -3.17 -47.90 -0.50
N LEU A 18 -2.25 -47.28 0.26
CA LEU A 18 -2.03 -47.49 1.70
C LEU A 18 -0.69 -46.88 2.18
N THR A 19 -0.80 -46.22 3.34
CA THR A 19 0.17 -46.03 4.43
C THR A 19 1.39 -45.10 4.25
N ASP A 20 1.25 -43.91 4.83
CA ASP A 20 1.88 -43.50 6.10
C ASP A 20 3.37 -43.87 6.31
N SER A 21 4.24 -42.86 6.23
CA SER A 21 5.50 -42.71 6.98
C SER A 21 6.13 -41.36 6.62
N GLY A 22 6.08 -40.40 7.54
CA GLY A 22 6.58 -39.03 7.33
C GLY A 22 8.11 -38.91 7.33
N PRO A 23 8.67 -37.85 6.70
CA PRO A 23 10.03 -37.37 6.96
C PRO A 23 9.97 -36.24 8.01
N CYS A 24 10.71 -36.37 9.11
CA CYS A 24 12.09 -35.93 9.28
C CYS A 24 12.30 -34.40 9.32
N VAL A 25 12.63 -33.94 10.54
CA VAL A 25 13.83 -33.13 10.86
C VAL A 25 13.80 -31.60 10.62
N THR A 26 14.18 -30.90 11.70
CA THR A 26 14.83 -29.57 11.86
C THR A 26 14.04 -28.25 11.94
N SER A 27 14.17 -27.65 13.13
CA SER A 27 14.07 -26.24 13.60
C SER A 27 14.66 -25.16 12.67
N PRO A 28 14.62 -23.84 12.98
CA PRO A 28 13.85 -23.08 14.00
C PRO A 28 12.97 -21.99 13.35
N THR A 29 11.79 -21.73 13.92
CA THR A 29 10.92 -20.65 13.45
C THR A 29 11.52 -19.28 13.81
N GLY A 30 11.66 -18.44 12.80
CA GLY A 30 12.35 -17.15 12.84
C GLY A 30 11.70 -16.06 13.71
N PRO A 31 12.21 -14.82 13.63
CA PRO A 31 11.88 -13.76 14.56
C PRO A 31 10.39 -13.40 14.51
N THR A 32 9.85 -13.22 15.71
CA THR A 32 8.50 -12.74 16.04
C THR A 32 8.09 -11.61 15.11
N ARG A 33 7.22 -11.95 14.16
CA ARG A 33 6.46 -11.01 13.34
C ARG A 33 5.60 -10.18 14.29
N THR A 34 6.07 -8.97 14.60
CA THR A 34 5.29 -8.00 15.36
C THR A 34 3.96 -7.81 14.68
N SER A 35 2.91 -7.98 15.47
CA SER A 35 1.50 -7.86 15.15
C SER A 35 1.23 -6.77 14.12
N SER A 36 0.73 -7.19 12.97
CA SER A 36 0.15 -6.32 11.97
C SER A 36 -0.99 -5.52 12.58
N THR A 37 -0.83 -4.20 12.66
CA THR A 37 -1.93 -3.23 12.79
C THR A 37 -2.75 -3.19 11.50
N GLN A 38 -3.11 -4.34 10.95
CA GLN A 38 -4.10 -4.46 9.88
C GLN A 38 -5.45 -4.58 10.57
N GLY A 39 -6.22 -3.49 10.63
CA GLY A 39 -7.61 -3.63 11.07
C GLY A 39 -8.41 -2.36 11.30
N LYS A 40 -7.78 -1.17 11.40
CA LYS A 40 -8.54 0.07 11.52
C LYS A 40 -7.95 1.13 10.61
N TRP A 41 -8.74 1.51 9.61
CA TRP A 41 -8.39 2.60 8.71
C TRP A 41 -8.15 3.88 9.50
N PRO A 42 -7.13 4.68 9.12
CA PRO A 42 -7.02 6.02 9.63
C PRO A 42 -8.33 6.78 9.39
N PRO A 43 -8.72 7.68 10.31
CA PRO A 43 -9.79 8.63 10.03
C PRO A 43 -9.41 9.46 8.79
N PRO A 44 -10.41 10.01 8.06
CA PRO A 44 -10.16 10.88 6.92
C PRO A 44 -9.26 12.05 7.30
N PHE A 45 -8.50 12.55 6.34
CA PHE A 45 -7.61 13.68 6.54
C PHE A 45 -8.39 14.94 6.94
N ARG A 46 -7.78 15.77 7.78
CA ARG A 46 -8.41 16.95 8.40
C ARG A 46 -8.36 18.17 7.46
N GLU A 47 -8.79 18.02 6.20
CA GLU A 47 -8.71 19.05 5.15
C GLU A 47 -9.42 20.36 5.52
N ALA A 48 -10.57 20.29 6.18
CA ALA A 48 -11.34 21.46 6.63
C ALA A 48 -10.51 22.43 7.50
N SER A 49 -9.50 21.90 8.21
CA SER A 49 -8.61 22.72 9.04
C SER A 49 -7.59 23.54 8.25
N LEU A 50 -7.46 23.31 6.93
CA LEU A 50 -6.52 24.02 6.06
C LEU A 50 -7.18 25.12 5.22
N PHE A 51 -8.50 25.08 5.00
CA PHE A 51 -9.19 25.94 4.02
C PHE A 51 -9.01 27.45 4.28
N ASN A 52 -9.08 27.87 5.55
CA ASN A 52 -9.05 29.28 5.95
C ASN A 52 -7.70 29.73 6.55
N LEU A 53 -6.65 28.92 6.43
CA LEU A 53 -5.34 29.24 6.98
C LEU A 53 -4.48 30.03 6.00
N SER A 54 -3.60 30.87 6.54
CA SER A 54 -2.48 31.39 5.76
C SER A 54 -1.55 30.26 5.33
N SER A 55 -0.80 30.46 4.25
CA SER A 55 0.15 29.46 3.76
C SER A 55 1.15 29.01 4.85
N LYS A 56 1.64 29.93 5.68
CA LYS A 56 2.60 29.62 6.76
C LYS A 56 1.99 28.73 7.85
N GLU A 57 0.75 29.01 8.25
CA GLU A 57 0.02 28.21 9.23
C GLU A 57 -0.30 26.83 8.67
N ALA A 58 -0.78 26.77 7.42
CA ALA A 58 -1.06 25.53 6.72
C ALA A 58 0.19 24.64 6.59
N VAL A 59 1.35 25.20 6.24
CA VAL A 59 2.63 24.46 6.18
C VAL A 59 2.99 23.86 7.54
N SER A 60 2.87 24.66 8.60
CA SER A 60 3.20 24.22 9.96
C SER A 60 2.25 23.10 10.41
N LEU A 61 0.96 23.24 10.10
CA LEU A 61 -0.06 22.25 10.42
C LEU A 61 0.11 20.96 9.60
N GLY A 62 0.39 21.07 8.31
CA GLY A 62 0.63 19.93 7.43
C GLY A 62 1.81 19.06 7.88
N LYS A 63 2.93 19.69 8.26
CA LYS A 63 4.09 18.98 8.84
C LYS A 63 3.74 18.28 10.15
N ARG A 64 2.97 18.94 11.02
CA ARG A 64 2.51 18.37 12.29
C ARG A 64 1.64 17.14 12.05
N TYR A 65 0.65 17.24 11.16
CA TYR A 65 -0.21 16.11 10.81
C TYR A 65 0.56 14.94 10.19
N ALA A 66 1.55 15.19 9.32
CA ALA A 66 2.37 14.14 8.75
C ALA A 66 3.12 13.34 9.84
N LYS A 67 3.64 14.03 10.86
CA LYS A 67 4.29 13.38 11.99
C LYS A 67 3.30 12.59 12.84
N GLU A 68 2.16 13.19 13.21
CA GLU A 68 1.10 12.53 13.98
C GLU A 68 0.61 11.25 13.29
N ASP A 69 0.35 11.31 11.98
CA ASP A 69 -0.08 10.17 11.19
C ASP A 69 1.02 9.10 11.10
N PHE A 70 2.28 9.50 10.88
CA PHE A 70 3.39 8.56 10.83
C PHE A 70 3.58 7.81 12.17
N ASP A 71 3.54 8.54 13.28
CA ASP A 71 3.66 8.00 14.64
C ASP A 71 2.49 7.07 14.98
N ALA A 72 1.29 7.35 14.45
CA ALA A 72 0.11 6.49 14.56
C ALA A 72 0.11 5.28 13.59
N GLY A 73 1.09 5.19 12.68
CA GLY A 73 1.14 4.14 11.65
C GLY A 73 0.19 4.36 10.47
N HIS A 74 -0.33 5.57 10.31
CA HIS A 74 -1.20 5.98 9.20
C HIS A 74 -0.36 6.48 8.02
N TYR A 75 0.03 5.60 7.12
CA TYR A 75 0.81 5.98 5.95
C TYR A 75 -0.10 6.41 4.80
N ARG A 76 -0.05 7.69 4.45
CA ARG A 76 -0.81 8.24 3.33
C ARG A 76 -0.11 9.41 2.65
N LEU A 77 -0.39 9.62 1.38
CA LEU A 77 -0.07 10.85 0.65
C LEU A 77 -1.37 11.53 0.24
N LEU A 78 -1.37 12.85 0.25
CA LEU A 78 -2.52 13.66 -0.08
C LEU A 78 -2.46 14.06 -1.55
N CYS A 79 -3.58 13.99 -2.26
CA CYS A 79 -3.70 14.55 -3.59
C CYS A 79 -4.81 15.59 -3.63
N TYR A 80 -4.66 16.56 -4.52
CA TYR A 80 -5.67 17.57 -4.79
C TYR A 80 -5.78 17.78 -6.30
N GLY A 81 -6.94 18.27 -6.75
CA GLY A 81 -7.28 18.34 -8.16
C GLY A 81 -8.14 17.16 -8.61
N LEU A 82 -8.30 17.02 -9.93
CA LEU A 82 -9.11 15.94 -10.50
C LEU A 82 -8.42 14.59 -10.30
N TRP A 83 -8.97 13.76 -9.41
CA TRP A 83 -8.51 12.39 -9.22
C TRP A 83 -9.19 11.46 -10.21
N LEU A 84 -8.41 10.84 -11.09
CA LEU A 84 -8.89 9.92 -12.13
C LEU A 84 -8.90 8.45 -11.68
N GLY A 85 -8.73 8.21 -10.38
CA GLY A 85 -8.62 6.89 -9.79
C GLY A 85 -7.16 6.44 -9.58
N PRO A 86 -6.97 5.23 -9.01
CA PRO A 86 -5.65 4.77 -8.59
C PRO A 86 -4.73 4.47 -9.76
N LEU A 87 -3.56 5.11 -9.77
CA LEU A 87 -2.50 4.78 -10.74
C LEU A 87 -1.79 3.46 -10.34
N PRO A 88 -1.12 2.76 -11.27
CA PRO A 88 -0.37 1.54 -10.95
C PRO A 88 0.65 1.74 -9.82
N GLU A 89 1.29 2.91 -9.76
CA GLU A 89 2.22 3.27 -8.70
C GLU A 89 1.54 3.39 -7.32
N GLU A 90 0.37 4.01 -7.27
CA GLU A 90 -0.42 4.17 -6.05
C GLU A 90 -0.93 2.82 -5.53
N THR A 91 -1.32 1.95 -6.47
CA THR A 91 -1.71 0.56 -6.19
C THR A 91 -0.52 -0.21 -5.60
N ARG A 92 0.68 -0.06 -6.17
CA ARG A 92 1.91 -0.66 -5.64
C ARG A 92 2.21 -0.16 -4.23
N LEU A 93 2.12 1.15 -3.99
CA LEU A 93 2.35 1.78 -2.68
C LEU A 93 1.40 1.20 -1.62
N TYR A 94 0.13 1.02 -1.98
CA TYR A 94 -0.85 0.41 -1.09
C TYR A 94 -0.54 -1.06 -0.81
N HIS A 95 -0.37 -1.90 -1.83
CA HIS A 95 -0.19 -3.34 -1.62
C HIS A 95 1.15 -3.71 -0.98
N LYS A 96 2.24 -3.02 -1.31
CA LYS A 96 3.58 -3.35 -0.83
C LYS A 96 3.91 -2.69 0.51
N TYR A 97 3.42 -1.47 0.73
CA TYR A 97 3.82 -0.65 1.89
C TYR A 97 2.65 -0.18 2.77
N GLY A 98 1.40 -0.47 2.37
CA GLY A 98 0.22 0.01 3.09
C GLY A 98 0.00 1.52 2.99
N ILE A 99 0.60 2.19 1.99
CA ILE A 99 0.51 3.64 1.81
C ILE A 99 -0.72 3.97 0.97
N LYS A 100 -1.62 4.79 1.52
CA LYS A 100 -2.83 5.22 0.83
C LYS A 100 -2.62 6.55 0.09
N ILE A 101 -3.29 6.73 -1.04
CA ILE A 101 -3.47 8.06 -1.64
C ILE A 101 -4.85 8.58 -1.25
N GLU A 102 -4.91 9.77 -0.68
CA GLU A 102 -6.13 10.36 -0.16
C GLU A 102 -6.40 11.71 -0.85
N PRO A 103 -7.50 11.82 -1.63
CA PRO A 103 -7.90 13.09 -2.21
C PRO A 103 -8.47 14.00 -1.12
N VAL A 104 -7.87 15.19 -0.94
CA VAL A 104 -8.25 16.18 0.09
C VAL A 104 -8.98 17.40 -0.47
N ALA A 105 -8.97 17.57 -1.78
CA ALA A 105 -9.74 18.58 -2.49
C ALA A 105 -9.82 18.25 -3.98
N SER A 106 -10.94 18.56 -4.62
CA SER A 106 -11.09 18.42 -6.07
C SER A 106 -10.65 19.71 -6.79
N CYS A 107 -11.53 20.34 -7.57
CA CYS A 107 -11.19 21.50 -8.41
C CYS A 107 -11.11 22.83 -7.66
N GLU A 108 -11.72 22.95 -6.48
CA GLU A 108 -11.66 24.15 -5.66
C GLU A 108 -10.61 23.98 -4.55
N VAL A 109 -9.42 24.53 -4.78
CA VAL A 109 -8.31 24.49 -3.81
C VAL A 109 -7.97 25.90 -3.34
N THR A 110 -7.88 26.08 -2.02
CA THR A 110 -7.34 27.33 -1.45
C THR A 110 -5.82 27.22 -1.29
N GLN A 111 -5.14 28.36 -1.17
CA GLN A 111 -3.70 28.38 -0.91
C GLN A 111 -3.32 27.65 0.39
N GLY A 112 -4.21 27.67 1.39
CA GLY A 112 -4.02 26.91 2.63
C GLY A 112 -4.05 25.39 2.39
N VAL A 113 -5.01 24.90 1.61
CA VAL A 113 -5.09 23.47 1.26
C VAL A 113 -3.84 23.00 0.51
N THR A 114 -3.42 23.71 -0.54
CA THR A 114 -2.25 23.33 -1.34
C THR A 114 -0.97 23.37 -0.50
N SER A 115 -0.73 24.48 0.20
CA SER A 115 0.48 24.64 1.03
C SER A 115 0.56 23.60 2.16
N GLY A 116 -0.58 23.28 2.77
CA GLY A 116 -0.66 22.27 3.83
C GLY A 116 -0.46 20.85 3.30
N ALA A 117 -1.09 20.51 2.18
CA ALA A 117 -0.94 19.20 1.54
C ALA A 117 0.49 18.95 1.05
N ASP A 118 1.13 19.95 0.44
CA ASP A 118 2.52 19.87 -0.01
C ASP A 118 3.49 19.70 1.15
N ALA A 119 3.30 20.46 2.22
CA ALA A 119 4.11 20.37 3.42
C ALA A 119 3.94 19.01 4.12
N TYR A 120 2.71 18.50 4.19
CA TYR A 120 2.40 17.17 4.69
C TYR A 120 3.12 16.11 3.85
N ASN A 121 2.96 16.14 2.52
CA ASN A 121 3.54 15.17 1.61
C ASN A 121 5.06 15.17 1.65
N THR A 122 5.68 16.34 1.71
CA THR A 122 7.15 16.47 1.81
C THR A 122 7.67 15.80 3.08
N MET A 123 7.02 16.06 4.22
CA MET A 123 7.39 15.46 5.50
C MET A 123 7.14 13.94 5.50
N MET A 124 5.95 13.51 5.10
CA MET A 124 5.58 12.09 5.07
C MET A 124 6.49 11.29 4.13
N ARG A 125 6.81 11.81 2.94
CA ARG A 125 7.76 11.15 2.02
C ARG A 125 9.14 10.96 2.66
N SER A 126 9.65 11.97 3.37
CA SER A 126 10.93 11.85 4.08
C SER A 126 10.88 10.75 5.15
N LEU A 127 9.81 10.70 5.94
CA LEU A 127 9.62 9.69 6.99
C LEU A 127 9.45 8.27 6.40
N LEU A 128 8.73 8.15 5.29
CA LEU A 128 8.53 6.88 4.59
C LEU A 128 9.83 6.34 3.99
N VAL A 129 10.66 7.21 3.41
CA VAL A 129 12.00 6.83 2.93
C VAL A 129 12.89 6.36 4.08
N GLN A 130 12.85 7.05 5.23
CA GLN A 130 13.59 6.62 6.42
C GLN A 130 13.13 5.27 6.94
N LYS A 131 11.82 4.98 6.87
CA LYS A 131 11.23 3.72 7.37
C LYS A 131 11.42 2.53 6.42
N PHE A 132 11.20 2.74 5.12
CA PHE A 132 11.08 1.66 4.14
C PHE A 132 12.26 1.58 3.16
N GLY A 133 13.10 2.62 3.09
CA GLY A 133 14.20 2.73 2.14
C GLY A 133 13.92 3.69 0.99
N THR A 134 14.98 4.01 0.23
CA THR A 134 14.93 4.96 -0.89
C THR A 134 14.25 4.41 -2.15
N ASP A 135 13.96 3.10 -2.20
CA ASP A 135 13.30 2.42 -3.31
C ASP A 135 11.77 2.56 -3.29
N ILE A 136 11.20 3.13 -2.23
CA ILE A 136 9.76 3.25 -2.06
C ILE A 136 9.09 4.08 -3.16
N PHE A 137 9.75 5.12 -3.68
CA PHE A 137 9.24 6.02 -4.73
C PHE A 137 9.99 5.88 -6.06
N ARG A 138 10.54 4.69 -6.34
CA ARG A 138 11.19 4.35 -7.63
C ARG A 138 10.28 3.53 -8.52
#